data_AF-A0A260MS44-F1
#
_entry.id   AF-A0A260MS44-F1
#
_cell.length_a   1.000
_cell.length_b   1.000
_cell.length_c   1.000
_cell.angle_alpha   90.00
_cell.angle_beta   90.00
_cell.angle_gamma   90.00
#
_symmetry.space_group_name_H-M   'P 1'
#
loop_
_entity.id
_entity.type
_entity.pdbx_description
1 polymer ?
#
loop_
_entity_poly.entity_id
_entity_poly.type
_entity_poly.pdbx_seq_one_letter_code
_entity_poly.pdbx_strand_id
1 'polypeptide(L)'
;MSSARRSRNRVTPDGGAFDPDRGSSGELEKKQGVVLPHASFADRAANREHARGLDTDIEGLPGLTRARRDLERAFPRNTAAPITNERKRRSLPAAIELRRSLSARQRNARSATKRTVEQSVPRAQHRAMSTLIGDPENWKRTNDALSDVNGDAVRLDDDQRRHIQRVDRAIQRYERESGRGHLVYTVVSLPHAVIHPSELPETLSPGSVIAFDRFTGARHSIHELDAHSHPTDAVFEIQTTRGLYLGASDKGDDTSHLLPRGTRYRVVNSHFVPYERPGQRVRERLVVQLEDIDTD
;
A
#
# COMPACT_ATOMS: atom_id res chain seq x y z
N MET A 1 30.56 -30.56 12.15
CA MET A 1 30.35 -30.55 10.68
C MET A 1 29.14 -29.69 10.39
N SER A 2 29.37 -28.45 9.95
CA SER A 2 28.35 -27.42 9.73
C SER A 2 27.71 -27.62 8.36
N SER A 3 26.43 -27.99 8.33
CA SER A 3 25.64 -28.07 7.10
C SER A 3 25.04 -26.69 6.81
N ALA A 4 25.78 -25.89 6.04
CA ALA A 4 25.25 -24.68 5.44
C ALA A 4 24.23 -25.06 4.36
N ARG A 5 22.95 -25.11 4.72
CA ARG A 5 21.85 -25.06 3.76
C ARG A 5 21.88 -23.68 3.08
N ARG A 6 22.67 -23.52 2.02
CA ARG A 6 22.44 -22.46 1.03
C ARG A 6 21.12 -22.77 0.33
N SER A 7 20.02 -22.26 0.87
CA SER A 7 18.81 -22.02 0.09
C SER A 7 19.20 -21.02 -1.00
N ARG A 8 19.51 -21.52 -2.21
CA ARG A 8 19.65 -20.66 -3.38
C ARG A 8 18.25 -20.17 -3.71
N ASN A 9 17.91 -18.98 -3.22
CA ASN A 9 16.66 -18.33 -3.53
C ASN A 9 16.62 -18.06 -5.04
N ARG A 10 15.95 -18.92 -5.82
CA ARG A 10 15.96 -18.87 -7.30
C ARG A 10 15.33 -17.59 -7.87
N VAL A 11 14.62 -16.82 -7.04
CA VAL A 11 13.85 -15.66 -7.48
C VAL A 11 14.66 -14.36 -7.42
N THR A 12 15.73 -14.31 -6.64
CA THR A 12 16.61 -13.14 -6.57
C THR A 12 18.02 -13.56 -7.03
N PRO A 13 18.52 -13.07 -8.18
CA PRO A 13 19.89 -13.32 -8.62
C PRO A 13 20.92 -12.97 -7.54
N ASP A 14 22.04 -13.70 -7.52
CA ASP A 14 23.15 -13.44 -6.60
C ASP A 14 23.59 -11.96 -6.70
N GLY A 15 23.60 -11.25 -5.57
CA GLY A 15 24.01 -9.84 -5.49
C GLY A 15 22.87 -8.80 -5.58
N GLY A 16 21.62 -9.25 -5.68
CA GLY A 16 20.45 -8.37 -5.71
C GLY A 16 19.49 -8.53 -4.52
N ALA A 17 18.65 -7.52 -4.29
CA ALA A 17 17.51 -7.54 -3.39
C ALA A 17 16.24 -7.12 -4.15
N PHE A 18 15.14 -7.83 -3.92
CA PHE A 18 13.86 -7.51 -4.53
C PHE A 18 13.18 -6.33 -3.82
N ASP A 19 12.93 -5.24 -4.55
CA ASP A 19 12.13 -4.10 -4.11
C ASP A 19 10.74 -4.17 -4.79
N PRO A 20 9.67 -4.50 -4.04
CA PRO A 20 8.32 -4.59 -4.61
C PRO A 20 7.75 -3.23 -5.00
N ASP A 21 8.37 -2.12 -4.61
CA ASP A 21 7.83 -0.78 -4.83
C ASP A 21 8.69 0.12 -5.74
N ARG A 22 9.60 -0.47 -6.51
CA ARG A 22 10.51 0.28 -7.38
C ARG A 22 10.11 0.34 -8.86
N GLY A 23 9.52 -0.72 -9.41
CA GLY A 23 9.24 -0.84 -10.85
C GLY A 23 8.06 0.03 -11.29
N SER A 24 8.07 0.44 -12.56
CA SER A 24 7.07 1.33 -13.13
C SER A 24 5.82 0.58 -13.60
N SER A 25 4.63 1.13 -13.34
CA SER A 25 3.34 0.57 -13.74
C SER A 25 2.28 1.67 -13.90
N GLY A 26 1.48 1.58 -14.96
CA GLY A 26 0.26 2.38 -15.13
C GLY A 26 -0.98 1.75 -14.51
N GLU A 27 -0.87 0.51 -14.03
CA GLU A 27 -1.98 -0.22 -13.40
C GLU A 27 -2.10 0.16 -11.92
N LEU A 28 -3.30 0.56 -11.49
CA LEU A 28 -3.53 1.14 -10.16
C LEU A 28 -3.31 0.10 -9.06
N GLU A 29 -3.81 -1.12 -9.27
CA GLU A 29 -3.82 -2.22 -8.32
C GLU A 29 -2.60 -3.14 -8.42
N LYS A 30 -1.62 -2.80 -9.25
CA LYS A 30 -0.45 -3.64 -9.50
C LYS A 30 0.85 -2.88 -9.30
N LYS A 31 1.64 -3.37 -8.35
CA LYS A 31 3.04 -3.00 -8.16
C LYS A 31 3.93 -3.85 -9.05
N GLN A 32 4.80 -3.20 -9.82
CA GLN A 32 5.87 -3.87 -10.53
C GLN A 32 7.09 -3.96 -9.61
N GLY A 33 7.41 -5.16 -9.14
CA GLY A 33 8.65 -5.38 -8.38
C GLY A 33 9.87 -5.48 -9.30
N VAL A 34 11.04 -5.13 -8.77
CA VAL A 34 12.33 -5.26 -9.48
C VAL A 34 13.41 -5.75 -8.55
N VAL A 35 14.45 -6.38 -9.10
CA VAL A 35 15.67 -6.71 -8.36
C VAL A 35 16.67 -5.56 -8.53
N LEU A 36 17.14 -5.04 -7.41
CA LEU A 36 18.16 -3.99 -7.35
C LEU A 36 19.47 -4.57 -6.82
N PRO A 37 20.64 -4.00 -7.15
CA PRO A 37 21.87 -4.30 -6.42
C PRO A 37 21.68 -4.05 -4.91
N HIS A 38 22.27 -4.89 -4.06
CA HIS A 38 22.13 -4.76 -2.60
C HIS A 38 22.50 -3.37 -2.07
N ALA A 39 23.58 -2.79 -2.58
CA ALA A 39 24.00 -1.44 -2.19
C ALA A 39 22.90 -0.41 -2.47
N SER A 40 22.33 -0.42 -3.68
CA SER A 40 21.22 0.47 -4.03
C SER A 40 19.97 0.23 -3.18
N PHE A 41 19.66 -1.03 -2.85
CA PHE A 41 18.54 -1.34 -1.95
C PHE A 41 18.77 -0.78 -0.54
N ALA A 42 19.99 -0.93 -0.01
CA ALA A 42 20.39 -0.41 1.30
C ALA A 42 20.40 1.12 1.33
N ASP A 43 20.91 1.78 0.30
CA ASP A 43 20.92 3.24 0.17
C ASP A 43 19.49 3.81 0.19
N ARG A 44 18.56 3.16 -0.54
CA ARG A 44 17.15 3.53 -0.52
C ARG A 44 16.56 3.41 0.89
N ALA A 45 16.91 2.37 1.63
CA ALA A 45 16.46 2.21 3.02
C ALA A 45 17.03 3.30 3.94
N ALA A 46 18.33 3.59 3.83
CA ALA A 46 19.00 4.63 4.60
C ALA A 46 18.42 6.03 4.33
N ASN A 47 18.15 6.35 3.07
CA ASN A 47 17.53 7.64 2.68
C ASN A 47 16.14 7.83 3.31
N ARG A 48 15.32 6.78 3.33
CA ARG A 48 13.99 6.83 3.98
C ARG A 48 14.10 7.09 5.47
N GLU A 49 15.02 6.39 6.14
CA GLU A 49 15.21 6.55 7.58
C GLU A 49 15.72 7.96 7.91
N HIS A 50 16.69 8.46 7.13
CA HIS A 50 17.16 9.84 7.26
C HIS A 50 16.02 10.86 7.10
N ALA A 51 15.18 10.72 6.06
CA ALA A 51 14.04 11.61 5.84
C ALA A 51 12.99 11.52 6.97
N ARG A 52 12.77 10.34 7.57
CA ARG A 52 11.90 10.19 8.76
C ARG A 52 12.51 10.83 10.01
N GLY A 53 13.84 10.79 10.15
CA GLY A 53 14.56 11.53 11.18
C GLY A 53 14.31 13.04 11.05
N LEU A 54 14.48 13.60 9.84
CA LEU A 54 14.20 15.01 9.56
C LEU A 54 12.73 15.39 9.82
N ASP A 55 11.78 14.52 9.42
CA ASP A 55 10.37 14.73 9.74
C ASP A 55 10.14 14.84 11.26
N THR A 56 10.85 14.03 12.06
CA THR A 56 10.76 14.03 13.52
C THR A 56 11.37 15.30 14.11
N ASP A 57 12.52 15.73 13.61
CA ASP A 57 13.18 16.97 14.02
C ASP A 57 12.29 18.19 13.74
N ILE A 58 11.67 18.25 12.56
CA ILE A 58 10.73 19.33 12.18
C ILE A 58 9.53 19.40 13.13
N GLU A 59 9.03 18.26 13.63
CA GLU A 59 7.97 18.27 14.62
C GLU A 59 8.39 18.90 15.95
N GLY A 60 9.65 18.68 16.36
CA GLY A 60 10.23 19.21 17.59
C GLY A 60 10.57 20.70 17.54
N LEU A 61 10.66 21.31 16.35
CA LEU A 61 11.08 22.70 16.22
C LEU A 61 10.03 23.69 16.80
N PRO A 62 10.44 24.58 17.73
CA PRO A 62 9.58 25.64 18.26
C PRO A 62 9.33 26.73 17.20
N GLY A 63 8.22 27.44 17.32
CA GLY A 63 7.90 28.58 16.44
C GLY A 63 7.36 28.23 15.05
N LEU A 64 7.34 26.95 14.65
CA LEU A 64 6.70 26.53 13.40
C LEU A 64 5.20 26.29 13.58
N THR A 65 4.41 26.86 12.66
CA THR A 65 2.98 26.54 12.57
C THR A 65 2.79 25.12 12.05
N ARG A 66 1.62 24.51 12.33
CA ARG A 66 1.27 23.19 11.81
C ARG A 66 1.34 23.11 10.29
N ALA A 67 0.84 24.14 9.61
CA ALA A 67 0.87 24.22 8.15
C ALA A 67 2.30 24.24 7.60
N ARG A 68 3.22 24.93 8.29
CA ARG A 68 4.63 24.98 7.90
C ARG A 68 5.32 23.62 8.10
N ARG A 69 5.07 22.94 9.22
CA ARG A 69 5.59 21.58 9.45
C ARG A 69 5.10 20.59 8.39
N ASP A 70 3.81 20.63 8.05
CA ASP A 70 3.25 19.73 7.03
C ASP A 70 3.79 20.02 5.62
N LEU A 71 4.23 21.25 5.34
CA LEU A 71 4.83 21.62 4.05
C LEU A 71 6.25 21.07 3.90
N GLU A 72 7.02 21.05 4.98
CA GLU A 72 8.42 20.59 5.03
C GLU A 72 8.54 19.08 5.31
N ARG A 73 7.42 18.35 5.36
CA ARG A 73 7.40 16.93 5.68
C ARG A 73 7.64 16.06 4.44
N ALA A 74 8.58 15.13 4.53
CA ALA A 74 8.82 14.11 3.54
C ALA A 74 7.60 13.19 3.41
N PHE A 75 7.10 12.62 4.51
CA PHE A 75 6.03 11.61 4.49
C PHE A 75 4.72 12.10 5.14
N PRO A 76 3.54 11.68 4.63
CA PRO A 76 2.27 12.09 5.23
C PRO A 76 2.09 11.44 6.60
N ARG A 77 1.67 12.24 7.58
CA ARG A 77 1.33 11.73 8.92
C ARG A 77 0.23 10.69 8.86
N ASN A 78 0.26 9.76 9.82
CA ASN A 78 -0.90 8.96 10.15
C ASN A 78 -1.97 9.88 10.77
N THR A 79 -3.18 9.84 10.22
CA THR A 79 -4.34 10.60 10.72
C THR A 79 -5.57 9.72 10.89
N ALA A 80 -5.38 8.40 10.91
CA ALA A 80 -6.46 7.44 11.10
C ALA A 80 -7.14 7.67 12.45
N ALA A 81 -8.46 7.79 12.42
CA ALA A 81 -9.23 7.88 13.65
C ALA A 81 -9.12 6.57 14.46
N PRO A 82 -9.03 6.66 15.79
CA PRO A 82 -9.02 5.47 16.65
C PRO A 82 -10.21 4.56 16.37
N ILE A 83 -9.96 3.25 16.32
CA ILE A 83 -11.03 2.26 16.16
C ILE A 83 -11.67 2.01 17.52
N THR A 84 -12.78 2.70 17.79
CA THR A 84 -13.52 2.58 19.06
C THR A 84 -14.43 1.35 19.13
N ASN A 85 -14.76 0.75 17.98
CA ASN A 85 -15.62 -0.43 17.91
C ASN A 85 -14.83 -1.63 17.42
N GLU A 86 -14.71 -2.65 18.26
CA GLU A 86 -13.94 -3.86 17.98
C GLU A 86 -14.38 -4.57 16.68
N ARG A 87 -15.67 -4.54 16.35
CA ARG A 87 -16.20 -5.12 15.09
C ARG A 87 -15.72 -4.41 13.82
N LYS A 88 -15.14 -3.20 13.96
CA LYS A 88 -14.54 -2.44 12.86
C LYS A 88 -13.03 -2.70 12.76
N ARG A 89 -12.41 -3.39 13.71
CA ARG A 89 -11.02 -3.84 13.57
C ARG A 89 -10.93 -4.93 12.51
N ARG A 90 -9.75 -5.02 11.90
CA ARG A 90 -9.41 -6.06 10.94
C ARG A 90 -8.10 -6.67 11.39
N SER A 91 -8.06 -7.99 11.41
CA SER A 91 -6.88 -8.79 11.64
C SER A 91 -6.55 -9.55 10.37
N LEU A 92 -5.27 -9.86 10.18
CA LEU A 92 -4.83 -10.82 9.18
C LEU A 92 -5.49 -12.18 9.45
N PRO A 93 -6.26 -12.75 8.50
CA PRO A 93 -6.91 -14.04 8.69
C PRO A 93 -5.93 -15.21 8.59
N ALA A 94 -6.29 -16.37 9.15
CA ALA A 94 -5.41 -17.55 9.15
C ALA A 94 -5.26 -18.17 7.75
N ALA A 95 -4.22 -18.98 7.52
CA ALA A 95 -3.88 -19.48 6.19
C ALA A 95 -5.01 -20.23 5.46
N ILE A 96 -5.75 -21.07 6.19
CA ILE A 96 -6.85 -21.88 5.66
C ILE A 96 -8.20 -21.14 5.61
N GLU A 97 -8.27 -19.92 6.16
CA GLU A 97 -9.51 -19.16 6.23
C GLU A 97 -9.92 -18.68 4.83
N LEU A 98 -11.21 -18.77 4.50
CA LEU A 98 -11.75 -18.28 3.23
C LEU A 98 -11.79 -16.76 3.20
N ARG A 99 -11.21 -16.16 2.15
CA ARG A 99 -11.17 -14.71 1.95
C ARG A 99 -12.45 -14.30 1.26
N ARG A 100 -13.41 -13.88 2.06
CA ARG A 100 -14.75 -13.48 1.62
C ARG A 100 -14.75 -12.08 1.03
N SER A 101 -15.60 -11.85 0.04
CA SER A 101 -15.83 -10.51 -0.49
C SER A 101 -16.47 -9.62 0.56
N LEU A 102 -16.27 -8.31 0.42
CA LEU A 102 -16.80 -7.32 1.34
C LEU A 102 -18.34 -7.28 1.24
N SER A 103 -19.04 -7.39 2.38
CA SER A 103 -20.51 -7.51 2.36
C SER A 103 -21.21 -6.21 1.94
N ALA A 104 -22.43 -6.30 1.39
CA ALA A 104 -23.20 -5.12 0.97
C ALA A 104 -23.33 -4.06 2.08
N ARG A 105 -23.59 -4.49 3.33
CA ARG A 105 -23.62 -3.61 4.50
C ARG A 105 -22.29 -2.90 4.73
N GLN A 106 -21.18 -3.62 4.59
CA GLN A 106 -19.84 -3.07 4.74
C GLN A 106 -19.50 -2.09 3.60
N ARG A 107 -19.95 -2.34 2.36
CA ARG A 107 -19.78 -1.42 1.21
C ARG A 107 -20.57 -0.14 1.43
N ASN A 108 -21.84 -0.27 1.80
CA ASN A 108 -22.72 0.86 2.09
C ASN A 108 -22.17 1.74 3.21
N ALA A 109 -21.65 1.14 4.29
CA ALA A 109 -21.05 1.88 5.40
C ALA A 109 -19.74 2.60 5.03
N ARG A 110 -18.95 2.10 4.07
CA ARG A 110 -17.74 2.80 3.59
C ARG A 110 -18.09 3.89 2.59
N SER A 111 -19.04 3.61 1.69
CA SER A 111 -19.58 4.57 0.73
C SER A 111 -20.27 5.76 1.41
N ALA A 112 -20.99 5.53 2.52
CA ALA A 112 -21.58 6.60 3.32
C ALA A 112 -20.50 7.54 3.89
N THR A 113 -19.46 7.00 4.54
CA THR A 113 -18.33 7.80 5.03
C THR A 113 -17.63 8.53 3.89
N LYS A 114 -17.38 7.85 2.75
CA LYS A 114 -16.78 8.46 1.56
C LYS A 114 -17.56 9.70 1.12
N ARG A 115 -18.89 9.57 0.97
CA ARG A 115 -19.77 10.67 0.55
C ARG A 115 -19.76 11.84 1.53
N THR A 116 -19.81 11.57 2.84
CA THR A 116 -19.71 12.62 3.87
C THR A 116 -18.39 13.40 3.75
N VAL A 117 -17.28 12.69 3.55
CA VAL A 117 -15.97 13.32 3.35
C VAL A 117 -15.96 14.14 2.06
N GLU A 118 -16.37 13.55 0.94
CA GLU A 118 -16.40 14.19 -0.40
C GLU A 118 -17.17 15.53 -0.40
N GLN A 119 -18.25 15.64 0.38
CA GLN A 119 -19.03 16.89 0.52
C GLN A 119 -18.23 18.05 1.14
N SER A 120 -17.20 17.74 1.94
CA SER A 120 -16.37 18.72 2.65
C SER A 120 -14.97 18.91 2.06
N VAL A 121 -14.57 18.07 1.10
CA VAL A 121 -13.24 18.09 0.50
C VAL A 121 -13.09 19.34 -0.39
N PRO A 122 -12.04 20.16 -0.19
CA PRO A 122 -11.75 21.27 -1.09
C PRO A 122 -11.61 20.81 -2.55
N ARG A 123 -12.19 21.58 -3.49
CA ARG A 123 -12.17 21.26 -4.93
C ARG A 123 -10.78 20.93 -5.47
N ALA A 124 -9.74 21.62 -4.99
CA ALA A 124 -8.36 21.36 -5.39
C ALA A 124 -7.83 19.99 -4.97
N GLN A 125 -8.25 19.49 -3.78
CA GLN A 125 -7.90 18.15 -3.29
C GLN A 125 -8.65 17.07 -4.05
N HIS A 126 -9.95 17.28 -4.27
CA HIS A 126 -10.75 16.38 -5.11
C HIS A 126 -10.18 16.28 -6.53
N ARG A 127 -9.88 17.42 -7.18
CA ARG A 127 -9.29 17.44 -8.52
C ARG A 127 -7.94 16.72 -8.56
N ALA A 128 -7.05 16.97 -7.59
CA ALA A 128 -5.77 16.29 -7.53
C ALA A 128 -5.94 14.77 -7.44
N MET A 129 -6.86 14.30 -6.59
CA MET A 129 -7.20 12.88 -6.47
C MET A 129 -7.74 12.31 -7.79
N SER A 130 -8.75 12.95 -8.41
CA SER A 130 -9.32 12.50 -9.68
C SER A 130 -8.29 12.46 -10.81
N THR A 131 -7.39 13.43 -10.87
CA THR A 131 -6.30 13.45 -11.85
C THR A 131 -5.27 12.34 -11.59
N LEU A 132 -4.98 12.01 -10.34
CA LEU A 132 -4.06 10.92 -10.00
C LEU A 132 -4.61 9.56 -10.44
N ILE A 133 -5.86 9.24 -10.10
CA ILE A 133 -6.43 7.90 -10.31
C ILE A 133 -7.11 7.72 -11.67
N GLY A 134 -7.46 8.81 -12.36
CA GLY A 134 -8.22 8.78 -13.61
C GLY A 134 -7.38 8.67 -14.88
N ASP A 135 -6.05 8.82 -14.77
CA ASP A 135 -5.12 8.80 -15.90
C ASP A 135 -3.94 7.85 -15.60
N PRO A 136 -3.84 6.69 -16.28
CA PRO A 136 -2.77 5.73 -16.08
C PRO A 136 -1.35 6.30 -16.28
N GLU A 137 -1.18 7.23 -17.22
CA GLU A 137 0.13 7.86 -17.45
C GLU A 137 0.48 8.82 -16.32
N ASN A 138 -0.50 9.57 -15.82
CA ASN A 138 -0.28 10.43 -14.65
C ASN A 138 -0.03 9.62 -13.38
N TRP A 139 -0.74 8.50 -13.18
CA TRP A 139 -0.48 7.54 -12.10
C TRP A 139 0.97 7.06 -12.15
N LYS A 140 1.38 6.52 -13.31
CA LYS A 140 2.73 6.03 -13.56
C LYS A 140 3.77 7.11 -13.28
N ARG A 141 3.65 8.29 -13.90
CA ARG A 141 4.59 9.41 -13.74
C ARG A 141 4.71 9.87 -12.29
N THR A 142 3.59 10.02 -11.59
CA THR A 142 3.59 10.49 -10.19
C THR A 142 4.27 9.47 -9.27
N ASN A 143 3.96 8.19 -9.46
CA ASN A 143 4.53 7.11 -8.66
C ASN A 143 6.00 6.84 -9.01
N ASP A 144 6.42 6.99 -10.26
CA ASP A 144 7.83 6.93 -10.67
C ASP A 144 8.63 8.04 -10.00
N ALA A 145 8.14 9.28 -10.05
CA ALA A 145 8.78 10.43 -9.39
C ALA A 145 8.92 10.21 -7.88
N LEU A 146 7.88 9.71 -7.21
CA LEU A 146 7.94 9.31 -5.80
C LEU A 146 8.97 8.20 -5.56
N SER A 147 9.04 7.19 -6.42
CA SER A 147 10.00 6.08 -6.27
C SER A 147 11.45 6.55 -6.36
N ASP A 148 11.73 7.49 -7.28
CA ASP A 148 13.07 8.02 -7.54
C ASP A 148 13.61 8.82 -6.35
N VAL A 149 12.72 9.44 -5.57
CA VAL A 149 13.07 10.18 -4.35
C VAL A 149 12.76 9.42 -3.05
N ASN A 150 12.55 8.10 -3.12
CA ASN A 150 12.26 7.27 -1.93
C ASN A 150 11.03 7.73 -1.13
N GLY A 151 10.04 8.31 -1.82
CA GLY A 151 8.82 8.84 -1.25
C GLY A 151 8.98 10.19 -0.55
N ASP A 152 10.18 10.79 -0.54
CA ASP A 152 10.43 12.10 0.04
C ASP A 152 9.88 13.23 -0.85
N ALA A 153 8.70 13.74 -0.49
CA ALA A 153 8.03 14.78 -1.27
C ALA A 153 8.76 16.14 -1.24
N VAL A 154 9.69 16.38 -0.33
CA VAL A 154 10.45 17.65 -0.26
C VAL A 154 11.51 17.72 -1.38
N ARG A 155 11.95 16.56 -1.87
CA ARG A 155 12.90 16.45 -2.99
C ARG A 155 12.26 16.57 -4.37
N LEU A 156 10.93 16.62 -4.43
CA LEU A 156 10.20 16.82 -5.68
C LEU A 156 10.16 18.30 -6.05
N ASP A 157 9.89 18.56 -7.33
CA ASP A 157 9.59 19.93 -7.74
C ASP A 157 8.31 20.46 -7.07
N ASP A 158 8.19 21.77 -7.11
CA ASP A 158 7.15 22.51 -6.41
C ASP A 158 5.73 22.13 -6.84
N ASP A 159 5.52 21.83 -8.12
CA ASP A 159 4.22 21.47 -8.67
C ASP A 159 3.84 20.02 -8.30
N GLN A 160 4.78 19.09 -8.45
CA GLN A 160 4.62 17.70 -8.04
C GLN A 160 4.35 17.60 -6.54
N ARG A 161 5.17 18.27 -5.73
CA ARG A 161 5.00 18.34 -4.27
C ARG A 161 3.62 18.87 -3.91
N ARG A 162 3.18 19.99 -4.51
CA ARG A 162 1.84 20.55 -4.27
C ARG A 162 0.73 19.58 -4.66
N HIS A 163 0.86 18.90 -5.80
CA HIS A 163 -0.12 17.90 -6.25
C HIS A 163 -0.22 16.74 -5.26
N ILE A 164 0.91 16.13 -4.91
CA ILE A 164 0.99 14.98 -4.00
C ILE A 164 0.46 15.33 -2.61
N GLN A 165 0.84 16.49 -2.07
CA GLN A 165 0.33 16.92 -0.76
C GLN A 165 -1.19 17.22 -0.79
N ARG A 166 -1.80 17.49 -1.94
CA ARG A 166 -3.27 17.61 -2.05
C ARG A 166 -3.92 16.23 -2.01
N VAL A 167 -3.32 15.24 -2.66
CA VAL A 167 -3.75 13.83 -2.60
C VAL A 167 -3.62 13.30 -1.17
N ASP A 168 -2.47 13.51 -0.52
CA ASP A 168 -2.22 13.12 0.87
C ASP A 168 -3.30 13.69 1.80
N ARG A 169 -3.61 14.99 1.67
CA ARG A 169 -4.64 15.65 2.48
C ARG A 169 -6.04 15.09 2.22
N ALA A 170 -6.35 14.68 0.98
CA ALA A 170 -7.63 14.05 0.67
C ALA A 170 -7.75 12.67 1.35
N ILE A 171 -6.68 11.86 1.33
CA ILE A 171 -6.63 10.57 2.05
C ILE A 171 -6.80 10.80 3.55
N GLN A 172 -6.01 11.70 4.12
CA GLN A 172 -6.04 12.01 5.55
C GLN A 172 -7.42 12.52 6.03
N ARG A 173 -8.19 13.21 5.18
CA ARG A 173 -9.57 13.60 5.53
C ARG A 173 -10.48 12.39 5.71
N TYR A 174 -10.35 11.39 4.85
CA TYR A 174 -11.11 10.15 5.01
C TYR A 174 -10.64 9.35 6.22
N GLU A 175 -9.32 9.25 6.43
CA GLU A 175 -8.74 8.53 7.58
C GLU A 175 -9.27 9.05 8.93
N ARG A 176 -9.44 10.36 9.08
CA ARG A 176 -10.01 11.00 10.29
C ARG A 176 -11.49 10.66 10.52
N GLU A 177 -12.22 10.24 9.50
CA GLU A 177 -13.66 9.94 9.57
C GLU A 177 -13.96 8.43 9.53
N SER A 178 -13.00 7.61 9.09
CA SER A 178 -13.25 6.18 8.81
C SER A 178 -13.54 5.37 10.08
N GLY A 179 -12.76 5.64 11.14
CA GLY A 179 -12.78 4.96 12.43
C GLY A 179 -12.82 3.43 12.31
N ARG A 180 -12.08 2.87 11.34
CA ARG A 180 -12.14 1.43 11.00
C ARG A 180 -10.80 0.91 10.48
N GLY A 181 -10.61 -0.40 10.66
CA GLY A 181 -9.53 -1.15 10.02
C GLY A 181 -9.92 -1.59 8.61
N HIS A 182 -8.89 -1.82 7.81
CA HIS A 182 -8.95 -2.25 6.44
C HIS A 182 -8.10 -3.52 6.28
N LEU A 183 -8.64 -4.47 5.51
CA LEU A 183 -7.89 -5.60 4.97
C LEU A 183 -8.01 -5.45 3.46
N VAL A 184 -6.93 -5.04 2.81
CA VAL A 184 -6.93 -4.71 1.38
C VAL A 184 -5.89 -5.51 0.63
N TYR A 185 -6.11 -5.65 -0.67
CA TYR A 185 -5.36 -6.52 -1.55
C TYR A 185 -4.80 -5.72 -2.72
N THR A 186 -3.51 -5.86 -2.98
CA THR A 186 -2.84 -5.29 -4.16
C THR A 186 -1.94 -6.35 -4.77
N VAL A 187 -1.76 -6.31 -6.08
CA VAL A 187 -0.92 -7.28 -6.79
C VAL A 187 0.52 -6.79 -6.78
N VAL A 188 1.46 -7.73 -6.64
CA VAL A 188 2.88 -7.49 -6.87
C VAL A 188 3.39 -8.47 -7.92
N SER A 189 4.02 -7.96 -8.96
CA SER A 189 4.77 -8.80 -9.90
C SER A 189 6.14 -9.14 -9.35
N LEU A 190 6.44 -10.43 -9.40
CA LEU A 190 7.69 -11.04 -9.03
C LEU A 190 8.57 -11.24 -10.28
N PRO A 191 9.91 -11.35 -10.11
CA PRO A 191 10.82 -11.56 -11.24
C PRO A 191 10.61 -12.91 -11.94
N HIS A 192 10.12 -13.90 -11.20
CA HIS A 192 9.92 -15.28 -11.67
C HIS A 192 8.65 -15.86 -11.06
N ALA A 193 8.12 -16.90 -11.71
CA ALA A 193 6.96 -17.61 -11.21
C ALA A 193 7.27 -18.29 -9.87
N VAL A 194 6.31 -18.24 -8.94
CA VAL A 194 6.43 -18.86 -7.62
C VAL A 194 5.40 -19.97 -7.48
N ILE A 195 5.89 -21.18 -7.20
CA ILE A 195 5.04 -22.36 -7.01
C ILE A 195 4.86 -22.64 -5.51
N HIS A 196 5.87 -22.31 -4.69
CA HIS A 196 5.82 -22.46 -3.24
C HIS A 196 6.18 -21.16 -2.51
N PRO A 197 5.51 -20.81 -1.39
CA PRO A 197 5.81 -19.58 -0.66
C PRO A 197 7.27 -19.45 -0.20
N SER A 198 7.96 -20.57 0.03
CA SER A 198 9.39 -20.60 0.36
C SER A 198 10.32 -20.13 -0.76
N GLU A 199 9.82 -19.99 -1.99
CA GLU A 199 10.58 -19.48 -3.13
C GLU A 199 10.48 -17.96 -3.25
N LEU A 200 9.68 -17.29 -2.42
CA LEU A 200 9.58 -15.84 -2.44
C LEU A 200 10.95 -15.19 -2.15
N PRO A 201 11.21 -13.99 -2.71
CA PRO A 201 12.38 -13.20 -2.35
C PRO A 201 12.55 -13.04 -0.83
N GLU A 202 13.80 -12.96 -0.37
CA GLU A 202 14.11 -12.82 1.07
C GLU A 202 13.49 -11.55 1.67
N THR A 203 13.38 -10.49 0.88
CA THR A 203 12.71 -9.24 1.26
C THR A 203 11.19 -9.40 1.50
N LEU A 204 10.61 -10.54 1.08
CA LEU A 204 9.23 -10.95 1.34
C LEU A 204 9.14 -12.11 2.35
N SER A 205 10.21 -12.41 3.08
CA SER A 205 10.18 -13.39 4.18
C SER A 205 9.57 -12.79 5.45
N PRO A 206 8.93 -13.61 6.32
CA PRO A 206 8.43 -13.15 7.61
C PRO A 206 9.48 -12.38 8.42
N GLY A 207 9.09 -11.26 9.00
CA GLY A 207 9.97 -10.35 9.74
C GLY A 207 10.59 -9.23 8.90
N SER A 208 10.67 -9.39 7.58
CA SER A 208 11.15 -8.33 6.67
C SER A 208 10.20 -7.12 6.67
N VAL A 209 10.76 -5.93 6.47
CA VAL A 209 9.99 -4.67 6.35
C VAL A 209 10.00 -4.20 4.90
N ILE A 210 8.82 -3.89 4.39
CA ILE A 210 8.60 -3.36 3.05
C ILE A 210 8.17 -1.89 3.18
N ALA A 211 8.83 -1.02 2.44
CA ALA A 211 8.44 0.39 2.32
C ALA A 211 7.61 0.59 1.05
N PHE A 212 6.46 1.26 1.19
CA PHE A 212 5.68 1.77 0.07
C PHE A 212 5.94 3.27 -0.05
N ASP A 213 6.86 3.64 -0.93
CA ASP A 213 7.24 5.02 -1.23
C ASP A 213 6.14 5.75 -2.00
N ARG A 214 5.28 5.00 -2.67
CA ARG A 214 4.33 5.45 -3.67
C ARG A 214 2.89 5.27 -3.20
N PHE A 215 1.95 5.92 -3.89
CA PHE A 215 0.54 5.57 -3.71
C PHE A 215 0.29 4.13 -4.16
N THR A 216 -0.68 3.47 -3.53
CA THR A 216 -1.02 2.08 -3.86
C THR A 216 -2.51 1.91 -4.03
N GLY A 217 -2.95 1.55 -5.24
CA GLY A 217 -4.31 1.08 -5.46
C GLY A 217 -4.46 -0.34 -4.91
N ALA A 218 -5.60 -0.58 -4.28
CA ALA A 218 -5.93 -1.86 -3.67
C ALA A 218 -7.43 -2.12 -3.76
N ARG A 219 -7.82 -3.37 -3.50
CA ARG A 219 -9.21 -3.83 -3.46
C ARG A 219 -9.52 -4.42 -2.09
N HIS A 220 -10.78 -4.41 -1.65
CA HIS A 220 -11.19 -5.16 -0.45
C HIS A 220 -11.60 -6.61 -0.76
N SER A 221 -11.64 -7.01 -2.03
CA SER A 221 -11.95 -8.38 -2.44
C SER A 221 -10.91 -8.90 -3.43
N ILE A 222 -10.34 -10.09 -3.17
CA ILE A 222 -9.27 -10.67 -4.02
C ILE A 222 -9.75 -10.93 -5.45
N HIS A 223 -11.03 -11.27 -5.65
CA HIS A 223 -11.58 -11.59 -6.96
C HIS A 223 -11.58 -10.43 -7.94
N GLU A 224 -11.57 -9.19 -7.44
CA GLU A 224 -11.43 -7.98 -8.27
C GLU A 224 -10.03 -7.87 -8.89
N LEU A 225 -9.07 -8.68 -8.43
CA LEU A 225 -7.70 -8.74 -8.96
C LEU A 225 -7.51 -9.90 -9.95
N ASP A 226 -8.56 -10.61 -10.36
CA ASP A 226 -8.46 -11.82 -11.21
C ASP A 226 -7.80 -11.54 -12.57
N ALA A 227 -7.87 -10.29 -13.06
CA ALA A 227 -7.19 -9.84 -14.27
C ALA A 227 -5.65 -9.96 -14.18
N HIS A 228 -5.08 -10.07 -12.98
CA HIS A 228 -3.63 -10.16 -12.73
C HIS A 228 -3.25 -11.48 -12.04
N SER A 229 -3.77 -12.60 -12.53
CA SER A 229 -3.58 -13.94 -11.95
C SER A 229 -2.43 -14.73 -12.60
N HIS A 230 -1.40 -14.04 -13.08
CA HIS A 230 -0.25 -14.69 -13.71
C HIS A 230 0.60 -15.46 -12.68
N PRO A 231 1.35 -16.50 -13.09
CA PRO A 231 2.24 -17.25 -12.18
C PRO A 231 3.32 -16.38 -11.51
N THR A 232 3.63 -15.22 -12.11
CA THR A 232 4.58 -14.22 -11.60
C THR A 232 3.92 -13.20 -10.68
N ASP A 233 2.63 -13.30 -10.39
CA ASP A 233 1.91 -12.34 -9.57
C ASP A 233 1.54 -12.94 -8.20
N ALA A 234 1.95 -12.25 -7.13
CA ALA A 234 1.47 -12.50 -5.78
C ALA A 234 0.53 -11.39 -5.33
N VAL A 235 -0.24 -11.62 -4.27
CA VAL A 235 -1.11 -10.60 -3.67
C VAL A 235 -0.58 -10.20 -2.31
N PHE A 236 -0.38 -8.92 -2.10
CA PHE A 236 -0.20 -8.37 -0.75
C PHE A 236 -1.56 -8.27 -0.07
N GLU A 237 -1.73 -8.98 1.04
CA GLU A 237 -2.88 -8.85 1.96
C GLU A 237 -2.46 -7.93 3.10
N ILE A 238 -3.00 -6.70 3.10
CA ILE A 238 -2.52 -5.60 3.92
C ILE A 238 -3.53 -5.28 5.01
N GLN A 239 -3.15 -5.51 6.26
CA GLN A 239 -3.85 -5.01 7.44
C GLN A 239 -3.39 -3.58 7.73
N THR A 240 -4.30 -2.62 7.65
CA THR A 240 -4.00 -1.20 7.90
C THR A 240 -5.22 -0.44 8.40
N THR A 241 -5.03 0.71 9.05
CA THR A 241 -6.08 1.69 9.36
C THR A 241 -6.13 2.84 8.36
N ARG A 242 -5.23 2.83 7.38
CA ARG A 242 -4.95 3.95 6.48
C ARG A 242 -5.63 3.82 5.12
N GLY A 243 -5.68 4.95 4.41
CA GLY A 243 -6.16 5.02 3.04
C GLY A 243 -7.62 5.42 2.87
N LEU A 244 -7.98 5.70 1.62
CA LEU A 244 -9.26 6.24 1.17
C LEU A 244 -10.04 5.15 0.42
N TYR A 245 -11.26 4.86 0.87
CA TYR A 245 -12.18 4.02 0.09
C TYR A 245 -12.70 4.80 -1.13
N LEU A 246 -12.49 4.26 -2.32
CA LEU A 246 -12.93 4.81 -3.60
C LEU A 246 -14.12 4.06 -4.19
N GLY A 247 -14.32 2.81 -3.77
CA GLY A 247 -15.31 1.90 -4.33
C GLY A 247 -16.78 2.37 -4.28
N ALA A 248 -17.62 1.60 -4.97
CA ALA A 248 -19.05 1.82 -5.04
C ALA A 248 -19.78 1.44 -3.73
N SER A 249 -21.09 1.71 -3.68
CA SER A 249 -21.98 1.13 -2.67
C SER A 249 -22.23 -0.36 -2.98
N ASP A 250 -23.29 -0.93 -2.41
CA ASP A 250 -23.84 -2.23 -2.79
C ASP A 250 -24.20 -2.43 -4.28
N LYS A 251 -24.30 -1.35 -5.07
CA LYS A 251 -24.73 -1.38 -6.48
C LYS A 251 -23.66 -1.78 -7.49
N GLY A 252 -22.43 -2.08 -7.05
CA GLY A 252 -21.33 -2.48 -7.93
C GLY A 252 -20.33 -3.40 -7.26
N ASP A 253 -19.58 -4.11 -8.09
CA ASP A 253 -18.46 -4.95 -7.67
C ASP A 253 -17.14 -4.16 -7.80
N ASP A 254 -17.11 -3.04 -7.09
CA ASP A 254 -15.96 -2.15 -7.03
C ASP A 254 -15.70 -1.78 -5.57
N THR A 255 -14.62 -2.32 -5.03
CA THR A 255 -14.12 -2.02 -3.70
C THR A 255 -12.76 -1.34 -3.73
N SER A 256 -12.51 -0.52 -4.76
CA SER A 256 -11.29 0.30 -4.87
C SER A 256 -10.95 1.01 -3.57
N HIS A 257 -9.67 1.00 -3.20
CA HIS A 257 -9.11 1.65 -2.03
C HIS A 257 -7.74 2.21 -2.41
N LEU A 258 -7.41 3.40 -1.92
CA LEU A 258 -6.13 4.05 -2.18
C LEU A 258 -5.36 4.18 -0.87
N LEU A 259 -4.21 3.52 -0.77
CA LEU A 259 -3.31 3.66 0.37
C LEU A 259 -2.41 4.89 0.21
N PRO A 260 -2.06 5.56 1.32
CA PRO A 260 -1.12 6.67 1.29
C PRO A 260 0.29 6.17 0.96
N ARG A 261 1.07 7.06 0.36
CA ARG A 261 2.52 6.90 0.20
C ARG A 261 3.26 6.96 1.53
N GLY A 262 4.52 6.56 1.52
CA GLY A 262 5.42 6.66 2.67
C GLY A 262 5.06 5.73 3.82
N THR A 263 4.37 4.62 3.56
CA THR A 263 3.97 3.63 4.58
C THR A 263 4.99 2.49 4.68
N ARG A 264 5.07 1.85 5.85
CA ARG A 264 5.89 0.66 6.08
C ARG A 264 5.02 -0.49 6.57
N TYR A 265 5.34 -1.68 6.10
CA TYR A 265 4.65 -2.90 6.51
C TYR A 265 5.66 -3.99 6.87
N ARG A 266 5.36 -4.74 7.92
CA ARG A 266 6.08 -5.96 8.26
C ARG A 266 5.44 -7.14 7.56
N VAL A 267 6.25 -7.98 6.94
CA VAL A 267 5.80 -9.27 6.43
C VAL A 267 5.54 -10.21 7.61
N VAL A 268 4.33 -10.73 7.70
CA VAL A 268 3.92 -11.64 8.78
C VAL A 268 3.97 -13.09 8.33
N ASN A 269 3.46 -13.37 7.13
CA ASN A 269 3.34 -14.74 6.62
C ASN A 269 3.18 -14.75 5.09
N SER A 270 3.38 -15.91 4.46
CA SER A 270 3.06 -16.13 3.05
C SER A 270 2.51 -17.54 2.83
N HIS A 271 1.41 -17.65 2.09
CA HIS A 271 0.75 -18.93 1.82
C HIS A 271 -0.27 -18.79 0.68
N PHE A 272 -0.67 -19.91 0.09
CA PHE A 272 -1.83 -19.94 -0.79
C PHE A 272 -3.10 -19.88 0.05
N VAL A 273 -4.00 -18.93 -0.27
CA VAL A 273 -5.28 -18.76 0.43
C VAL A 273 -6.45 -19.09 -0.48
N PRO A 274 -7.50 -19.74 0.05
CA PRO A 274 -8.78 -19.83 -0.65
C PRO A 274 -9.49 -18.48 -0.63
N TYR A 275 -10.05 -18.05 -1.77
CA TYR A 275 -10.84 -16.83 -1.86
C TYR A 275 -12.16 -17.04 -2.61
N GLU A 276 -13.17 -16.30 -2.17
CA GLU A 276 -14.52 -16.34 -2.72
C GLU A 276 -14.58 -15.55 -4.04
N ARG A 277 -15.35 -16.08 -4.99
CA ARG A 277 -15.75 -15.37 -6.20
C ARG A 277 -17.27 -15.45 -6.32
N PRO A 278 -17.99 -14.33 -6.40
CA PRO A 278 -19.45 -14.34 -6.41
C PRO A 278 -20.03 -15.28 -7.47
N GLY A 279 -20.85 -16.26 -7.05
CA GLY A 279 -21.49 -17.22 -7.94
C GLY A 279 -20.56 -18.25 -8.60
N GLN A 280 -19.29 -18.32 -8.20
CA GLN A 280 -18.29 -19.21 -8.78
C GLN A 280 -17.63 -20.10 -7.73
N ARG A 281 -16.89 -21.11 -8.21
CA ARG A 281 -16.05 -21.95 -7.35
C ARG A 281 -14.92 -21.12 -6.72
N VAL A 282 -14.62 -21.47 -5.47
CA VAL A 282 -13.45 -20.99 -4.72
C VAL A 282 -12.18 -21.21 -5.55
N ARG A 283 -11.28 -20.22 -5.52
CA ARG A 283 -9.95 -20.30 -6.11
C ARG A 283 -8.89 -20.10 -5.03
N GLU A 284 -7.65 -20.38 -5.38
CA GLU A 284 -6.50 -20.13 -4.53
C GLU A 284 -5.60 -19.04 -5.11
N ARG A 285 -4.92 -18.30 -4.24
CA ARG A 285 -3.94 -17.29 -4.64
C ARG A 285 -2.79 -17.23 -3.65
N LEU A 286 -1.57 -17.06 -4.16
CA LEU A 286 -0.40 -16.79 -3.31
C LEU A 286 -0.54 -15.41 -2.69
N VAL A 287 -0.61 -15.36 -1.36
CA VAL A 287 -0.70 -14.14 -0.57
C VAL A 287 0.55 -13.98 0.28
N VAL A 288 1.02 -12.73 0.39
CA VAL A 288 1.99 -12.29 1.40
C VAL A 288 1.26 -11.31 2.33
N GLN A 289 1.17 -11.68 3.60
CA GLN A 289 0.46 -10.92 4.63
C GLN A 289 1.35 -9.81 5.18
N LEU A 290 0.82 -8.59 5.19
CA LEU A 290 1.50 -7.37 5.57
C LEU A 290 0.76 -6.69 6.72
N GLU A 291 1.48 -6.42 7.81
CA GLU A 291 0.98 -5.66 8.96
C GLU A 291 1.55 -4.25 8.94
N ASP A 292 0.68 -3.24 9.02
CA ASP A 292 1.06 -1.83 9.09
C ASP A 292 1.79 -1.52 10.41
N ILE A 293 3.04 -1.07 10.30
CA ILE A 293 3.89 -0.73 11.46
C ILE A 293 4.02 0.76 11.71
N ASP A 294 3.35 1.60 10.91
CA ASP A 294 3.25 3.04 11.12
C ASP A 294 1.95 3.39 11.88
N THR A 295 1.49 2.47 12.74
CA THR A 295 0.27 2.55 13.55
C THR A 295 0.59 3.04 14.96
N ASP A 296 0.68 4.37 15.11
CA ASP A 296 0.91 5.12 16.37
C ASP A 296 2.05 4.62 17.29
#